data_AF-A0A517L8N8-F1
#
_entry.id   AF-A0A517L8N8-F1
#
_cell.length_a   1.000
_cell.length_b   1.000
_cell.length_c   1.000
_cell.angle_alpha   90.00
_cell.angle_beta   90.00
_cell.angle_gamma   90.00
#
_symmetry.space_group_name_H-M   'P 1'
#
loop_
_entity.id
_entity.type
_entity.pdbx_description
1 polymer ?
#
loop_
_entity_poly.entity_id
_entity_poly.type
_entity_poly.pdbx_seq_one_letter_code
_entity_poly.pdbx_strand_id
1 'polypeptide(L)'
;MLVQDLKQVHGSRAVAAIFMKGQSPRVPEELVIDVLKSILCQLTGKRYETESKPPTSEEKTEDLKKSICTAVQTFPRTFLVIDDLDSVGYRSVKLIEEVLDILQRHGLRTMITSRVARYPNLTWFCDAGGAHSIEVDCDLWFCSECYEQAERLEEKERENTLLDSFVTCTNCKEQSETERTCSENHKATTRLCRPYNYAQYDLDEIMGRAWEEEPSGFALWTIQHEHGLISRATSQDLWPNTEWPPLTPVGESLIADMKVVNDIMRHSEGNLSLAKLGLDNVCGANTLDSFRQIHDRLPRDVVSLFDSQVASVAGQAASVAKLGLSAIKLATRQRSGISMEDLQAMLDPLEWNNEVGPLDVQEILHASKGLLKESADGRFLEAYHDDLFPYATERYNEVLESLEI
;
A
#
# COMPACT_ATOMS: atom_id res chain seq x y z
N MET A 1 2.80 13.65 -17.41
CA MET A 1 2.71 13.09 -16.05
C MET A 1 1.81 13.98 -15.20
N LEU A 2 0.69 13.45 -14.72
CA LEU A 2 -0.15 14.07 -13.69
C LEU A 2 0.26 13.40 -12.39
N VAL A 3 1.24 13.97 -11.70
CA VAL A 3 1.52 13.60 -10.31
C VAL A 3 0.31 14.12 -9.53
N GLN A 4 -0.53 13.22 -9.03
CA GLN A 4 -1.56 13.60 -8.08
C GLN A 4 -0.92 13.69 -6.71
N ASP A 5 -0.82 14.91 -6.18
CA ASP A 5 -0.20 15.18 -4.90
C ASP A 5 -1.20 14.97 -3.78
N LEU A 6 -0.97 13.96 -2.94
CA LEU A 6 -1.63 13.79 -1.65
C LEU A 6 -0.68 14.26 -0.55
N LYS A 7 -1.03 15.36 0.11
CA LYS A 7 -0.20 15.98 1.16
C LYS A 7 -0.78 15.68 2.54
N GLN A 8 0.01 15.03 3.40
CA GLN A 8 -0.24 14.98 4.84
C GLN A 8 1.08 15.22 5.60
N VAL A 9 1.20 16.41 6.18
CA VAL A 9 2.31 16.76 7.09
C VAL A 9 1.71 16.94 8.48
N HIS A 10 1.99 16.02 9.40
CA HIS A 10 1.49 16.04 10.77
C HIS A 10 2.65 15.92 11.76
N GLY A 11 2.97 17.03 12.44
CA GLY A 11 4.03 17.08 13.44
C GLY A 11 5.40 16.65 12.86
N SER A 12 6.02 15.63 13.46
CA SER A 12 7.32 15.07 13.04
C SER A 12 7.21 13.99 11.96
N ARG A 13 6.04 13.83 11.34
CA ARG A 13 5.73 12.79 10.34
C ARG A 13 5.36 13.43 9.01
N ALA A 14 5.85 12.85 7.92
CA ALA A 14 5.51 13.26 6.56
C ALA A 14 5.25 12.04 5.70
N VAL A 15 4.16 12.05 4.94
CA VAL A 15 3.87 11.02 3.93
C VAL A 15 3.86 11.68 2.56
N ALA A 16 4.63 11.12 1.64
CA ALA A 16 4.60 11.45 0.22
C ALA A 16 4.04 10.24 -0.55
N ALA A 17 3.22 10.49 -1.56
CA ALA A 17 2.68 9.49 -2.46
C ALA A 17 2.88 9.95 -3.92
N ILE A 18 3.52 9.12 -4.73
CA ILE A 18 3.80 9.38 -6.14
C ILE A 18 3.09 8.32 -6.95
N PHE A 19 2.19 8.76 -7.82
CA PHE A 19 1.50 7.89 -8.76
C PHE A 19 2.17 8.02 -10.12
N MET A 20 2.90 6.98 -10.51
CA MET A 20 3.46 6.88 -11.86
C MET A 20 2.29 6.61 -12.81
N LYS A 21 2.26 7.31 -13.95
CA LYS A 21 1.29 7.02 -15.01
C LYS A 21 2.08 6.52 -16.22
N GLY A 22 1.69 5.35 -16.71
CA GLY A 22 2.40 4.60 -17.75
C GLY A 22 2.77 5.40 -19.01
N GLN A 23 3.84 4.91 -19.66
CA GLN A 23 4.44 5.36 -20.91
C GLN A 23 4.59 6.88 -21.06
N SER A 24 5.46 7.48 -20.24
CA SER A 24 6.03 8.78 -20.60
C SER A 24 7.23 8.56 -21.53
N PRO A 25 7.25 9.13 -22.77
CA PRO A 25 8.39 9.02 -23.69
C PRO A 25 9.60 9.87 -23.25
N ARG A 26 9.79 10.04 -21.95
CA ARG A 26 10.83 10.89 -21.37
C ARG A 26 12.14 10.14 -21.24
N VAL A 27 13.21 10.92 -21.35
CA VAL A 27 14.56 10.46 -21.06
C VAL A 27 14.62 10.04 -19.58
N PRO A 28 15.15 8.85 -19.24
CA PRO A 28 15.12 8.31 -17.87
C PRO A 28 15.60 9.28 -16.78
N GLU A 29 16.64 10.05 -17.09
CA GLU A 29 17.24 11.04 -16.20
C GLU A 29 16.28 12.20 -15.88
N GLU A 30 15.42 12.61 -16.82
CA GLU A 30 14.40 13.63 -16.56
C GLU A 30 13.28 13.11 -15.66
N LEU A 31 12.91 11.84 -15.82
CA LEU A 31 11.90 11.21 -14.96
C LEU A 31 12.37 11.15 -13.51
N VAL A 32 13.64 10.80 -13.27
CA VAL A 32 14.24 10.82 -11.92
C VAL A 32 14.13 12.22 -11.31
N ILE A 33 14.47 13.26 -12.06
CA ILE A 33 14.35 14.65 -11.62
C ILE A 33 12.91 14.99 -11.25
N ASP A 34 11.93 14.56 -12.04
CA ASP A 34 10.53 14.84 -11.77
C ASP A 34 9.99 14.09 -10.54
N VAL A 35 10.39 12.83 -10.35
CA VAL A 35 10.10 12.07 -9.13
C VAL A 35 10.67 12.81 -7.93
N LEU A 36 11.94 13.22 -7.97
CA LEU A 36 12.56 13.95 -6.86
C LEU A 36 11.91 15.30 -6.58
N LYS A 37 11.52 16.05 -7.62
CA LYS A 37 10.76 17.29 -7.46
C LYS A 37 9.42 17.04 -6.78
N SER A 38 8.73 15.95 -7.14
CA SER A 38 7.48 15.56 -6.52
C SER A 38 7.68 15.20 -5.04
N ILE A 39 8.68 14.36 -4.71
CA ILE A 39 9.05 14.04 -3.33
C ILE A 39 9.29 15.34 -2.54
N LEU A 40 10.18 16.21 -3.03
CA LEU A 40 10.52 17.46 -2.34
C LEU A 40 9.30 18.36 -2.15
N CYS A 41 8.46 18.48 -3.18
CA CYS A 41 7.24 19.28 -3.14
C CYS A 41 6.26 18.75 -2.08
N GLN A 42 6.08 17.44 -1.99
CA GLN A 42 5.17 16.85 -1.00
C GLN A 42 5.71 16.93 0.43
N LEU A 43 7.02 16.72 0.62
CA LEU A 43 7.65 16.81 1.94
C LEU A 43 7.71 18.24 2.48
N THR A 44 7.98 19.23 1.62
CA THR A 44 8.24 20.62 2.06
C THR A 44 7.10 21.59 1.77
N GLY A 45 6.18 21.22 0.87
CA GLY A 45 5.17 22.13 0.33
C GLY A 45 5.72 23.19 -0.62
N LYS A 46 7.02 23.16 -0.96
CA LYS A 46 7.66 24.14 -1.84
C LYS A 46 7.96 23.52 -3.20
N ARG A 47 7.66 24.26 -4.26
CA ARG A 47 8.10 23.87 -5.60
C ARG A 47 9.60 24.10 -5.73
N TYR A 48 10.28 23.20 -6.42
CA TYR A 48 11.68 23.37 -6.76
C TYR A 48 11.81 24.46 -7.84
N GLU A 49 12.35 25.61 -7.47
CA GLU A 49 12.65 26.71 -8.40
C GLU A 49 14.11 26.63 -8.82
N THR A 50 14.36 26.42 -10.11
CA THR A 50 15.72 26.52 -10.65
C THR A 50 16.13 27.97 -10.81
N GLU A 51 17.25 28.37 -10.21
CA GLU A 51 17.88 29.66 -10.46
C GLU A 51 18.34 29.81 -11.93
N SER A 52 18.51 31.07 -12.35
CA SER A 52 18.56 31.60 -13.74
C SER A 52 19.53 30.99 -14.76
N LYS A 53 20.32 29.98 -14.42
CA LYS A 53 21.27 29.33 -15.35
C LYS A 53 20.99 27.83 -15.34
N PRO A 54 20.69 27.17 -16.49
CA PRO A 54 20.21 25.80 -16.48
C PRO A 54 21.31 24.86 -15.99
N PRO A 55 21.18 24.27 -14.78
CA PRO A 55 22.13 23.27 -14.32
C PRO A 55 22.01 22.01 -15.17
N THR A 56 23.10 21.24 -15.24
CA THR A 56 23.11 19.90 -15.83
C THR A 56 22.11 18.98 -15.10
N SER A 57 21.68 17.88 -15.73
CA SER A 57 20.74 16.94 -15.08
C SER A 57 21.33 16.33 -13.79
N GLU A 58 22.63 16.09 -13.78
CA GLU A 58 23.37 15.53 -12.65
C GLU A 58 23.41 16.52 -11.48
N GLU A 59 23.76 17.79 -11.73
CA GLU A 59 23.72 18.85 -10.72
C GLU A 59 22.32 19.02 -10.12
N LYS A 60 21.27 19.03 -10.97
CA LYS A 60 19.87 19.10 -10.51
C LYS A 60 19.51 17.93 -9.61
N THR A 61 19.92 16.74 -9.98
CA THR A 61 19.62 15.51 -9.24
C THR A 61 20.28 15.54 -7.87
N GLU A 62 21.55 15.95 -7.80
CA GLU A 62 22.29 16.08 -6.53
C GLU A 62 21.72 17.18 -5.62
N ASP A 63 21.32 18.32 -6.18
CA ASP A 63 20.70 19.41 -5.40
C ASP A 63 19.34 18.99 -4.83
N LEU A 64 18.53 18.28 -5.62
CA LEU A 64 17.26 17.72 -5.17
C LEU A 64 17.47 16.67 -4.08
N LYS A 65 18.42 15.72 -4.24
CA LYS A 65 18.77 14.73 -3.21
C LYS A 65 19.13 15.40 -1.89
N LYS A 66 20.03 16.39 -1.91
CA LYS A 66 20.44 17.13 -0.69
C LYS A 66 19.26 17.82 -0.02
N SER A 67 18.38 18.43 -0.82
CA SER A 67 17.19 19.12 -0.33
C SER A 67 16.21 18.13 0.32
N ILE A 68 15.99 16.98 -0.30
CA ILE A 68 15.14 15.91 0.24
C ILE A 68 15.76 15.33 1.51
N CYS A 69 17.06 15.00 1.54
CA CYS A 69 17.72 14.52 2.75
C CYS A 69 17.58 15.49 3.92
N THR A 70 17.70 16.80 3.67
CA THR A 70 17.48 17.84 4.68
C THR A 70 16.02 17.82 5.19
N ALA A 71 15.06 17.67 4.29
CA ALA A 71 13.65 17.54 4.66
C ALA A 71 13.39 16.27 5.48
N VAL A 72 13.91 15.11 5.06
CA VAL A 72 13.78 13.84 5.79
C VAL A 72 14.39 13.93 7.19
N GLN A 73 15.54 14.59 7.36
CA GLN A 73 16.13 14.83 8.68
C GLN A 73 15.26 15.72 9.57
N THR A 74 14.48 16.63 8.98
CA THR A 74 13.52 17.47 9.70
C THR A 74 12.30 16.65 10.16
N PHE A 75 11.95 15.58 9.44
CA PHE A 75 10.81 14.70 9.69
C PHE A 75 11.29 13.25 9.95
N PRO A 76 11.65 12.88 11.20
CA PRO A 76 12.26 11.59 11.53
C PRO A 76 11.40 10.35 11.20
N ARG A 77 10.12 10.56 10.83
CA ARG A 77 9.22 9.53 10.33
C ARG A 77 8.66 9.95 8.97
N THR A 78 9.51 9.90 7.96
CA THR A 78 9.09 10.17 6.57
C THR A 78 8.83 8.86 5.85
N PHE A 79 7.65 8.75 5.22
CA PHE A 79 7.25 7.60 4.41
C PHE A 79 6.94 8.04 2.98
N LEU A 80 7.41 7.30 1.98
CA LEU A 80 7.16 7.54 0.57
C LEU A 80 6.48 6.32 -0.04
N VAL A 81 5.31 6.51 -0.61
CA VAL A 81 4.62 5.53 -1.45
C VAL A 81 4.91 5.87 -2.89
N ILE A 82 5.42 4.92 -3.67
CA ILE A 82 5.54 5.04 -5.12
C ILE A 82 4.67 3.97 -5.73
N ASP A 83 3.62 4.40 -6.39
CA ASP A 83 2.67 3.53 -7.04
C ASP A 83 2.97 3.42 -8.53
N ASP A 84 2.88 2.19 -9.03
CA ASP A 84 3.03 1.80 -10.44
C ASP A 84 4.45 2.10 -10.99
N LEU A 85 5.50 1.93 -10.17
CA LEU A 85 6.88 2.19 -10.60
C LEU A 85 7.30 1.28 -11.77
N ASP A 86 6.74 0.09 -11.84
CA ASP A 86 6.92 -0.87 -12.94
C ASP A 86 6.32 -0.42 -14.27
N SER A 87 5.41 0.57 -14.28
CA SER A 87 4.90 1.17 -15.53
C SER A 87 5.93 2.03 -16.27
N VAL A 88 7.08 2.33 -15.65
CA VAL A 88 8.17 3.05 -16.30
C VAL A 88 9.29 2.09 -16.74
N GLY A 89 9.98 2.41 -17.83
CA GLY A 89 10.98 1.50 -18.40
C GLY A 89 12.09 1.13 -17.40
N TYR A 90 12.62 -0.10 -17.49
CA TYR A 90 13.61 -0.67 -16.56
C TYR A 90 14.77 0.28 -16.22
N ARG A 91 15.32 0.99 -17.20
CA ARG A 91 16.40 1.97 -16.96
C ARG A 91 15.97 3.08 -16.00
N SER A 92 14.74 3.57 -16.12
CA SER A 92 14.18 4.56 -15.20
C SER A 92 13.95 3.99 -13.81
N VAL A 93 13.42 2.76 -13.71
CA VAL A 93 13.25 2.06 -12.42
C VAL A 93 14.58 1.98 -11.68
N LYS A 94 15.62 1.47 -12.35
CA LYS A 94 16.95 1.32 -11.76
C LYS A 94 17.54 2.65 -11.26
N LEU A 95 17.42 3.71 -12.07
CA LEU A 95 17.89 5.04 -11.65
C LEU A 95 17.08 5.59 -10.47
N ILE A 96 15.77 5.36 -10.43
CA ILE A 96 14.91 5.77 -9.31
C ILE A 96 15.33 4.98 -8.05
N GLU A 97 15.48 3.66 -8.13
CA GLU A 97 15.92 2.80 -7.02
C GLU A 97 17.29 3.22 -6.47
N GLU A 98 18.27 3.52 -7.33
CA GLU A 98 19.59 4.02 -6.92
C GLU A 98 19.47 5.32 -6.10
N VAL A 99 18.53 6.20 -6.46
CA VAL A 99 18.28 7.42 -5.68
C VAL A 99 17.52 7.11 -4.39
N LEU A 100 16.53 6.23 -4.42
CA LEU A 100 15.76 5.85 -3.24
C LEU A 100 16.65 5.19 -2.17
N ASP A 101 17.60 4.34 -2.56
CA ASP A 101 18.57 3.75 -1.64
C ASP A 101 19.38 4.81 -0.87
N ILE A 102 19.81 5.88 -1.57
CA ILE A 102 20.49 7.01 -0.94
C ILE A 102 19.57 7.70 0.08
N LEU A 103 18.31 7.94 -0.29
CA LEU A 103 17.34 8.62 0.59
C LEU A 103 16.94 7.73 1.80
N GLN A 104 16.85 6.42 1.60
CA GLN A 104 16.56 5.45 2.66
C GLN A 104 17.65 5.43 3.72
N ARG A 105 18.92 5.49 3.31
CA ARG A 105 20.07 5.65 4.22
C ARG A 105 20.00 6.93 5.06
N HIS A 106 19.21 7.92 4.66
CA HIS A 106 18.94 9.15 5.41
C HIS A 106 17.63 9.12 6.22
N GLY A 107 16.97 7.96 6.32
CA GLY A 107 15.79 7.74 7.14
C GLY A 107 14.45 7.80 6.40
N LEU A 108 14.46 7.89 5.05
CA LEU A 108 13.24 7.78 4.26
C LEU A 108 12.78 6.32 4.24
N ARG A 109 11.55 6.03 4.65
CA ARG A 109 10.95 4.70 4.45
C ARG A 109 10.18 4.71 3.14
N THR A 110 10.31 3.68 2.31
CA THR A 110 9.63 3.63 1.01
C THR A 110 8.77 2.38 0.91
N MET A 111 7.60 2.51 0.29
CA MET A 111 6.77 1.41 -0.17
C MET A 111 6.54 1.60 -1.65
N ILE A 112 6.96 0.63 -2.45
CA ILE A 112 6.71 0.63 -3.88
C ILE A 112 5.55 -0.33 -4.11
N THR A 113 4.45 0.17 -4.67
CA THR A 113 3.34 -0.65 -5.13
C THR A 113 3.49 -0.81 -6.63
N SER A 114 3.35 -2.04 -7.11
CA SER A 114 3.34 -2.34 -8.54
C SER A 114 1.89 -2.59 -8.95
N ARG A 115 1.48 -1.96 -10.04
CA ARG A 115 0.24 -2.30 -10.72
C ARG A 115 0.63 -3.07 -11.96
N VAL A 116 1.15 -4.28 -11.76
CA VAL A 116 1.44 -5.16 -12.89
C VAL A 116 0.20 -5.15 -13.77
N ALA A 117 0.36 -4.63 -14.98
CA ALA A 117 -0.63 -4.87 -16.00
C ALA A 117 -0.70 -6.39 -16.09
N ARG A 118 -1.81 -7.00 -15.63
CA ARG A 118 -2.24 -8.31 -16.16
C ARG A 118 -1.98 -8.18 -17.65
N TYR A 119 -0.99 -8.92 -18.16
CA TYR A 119 -0.61 -8.83 -19.58
C TYR A 119 -1.91 -8.77 -20.37
N PRO A 120 -2.15 -7.73 -21.19
CA PRO A 120 -3.46 -7.48 -21.75
C PRO A 120 -3.90 -8.70 -22.54
N ASN A 121 -4.79 -9.51 -21.95
CA ASN A 121 -5.42 -10.69 -22.55
C ASN A 121 -4.47 -11.67 -23.27
N LEU A 122 -3.21 -11.80 -22.84
CA LEU A 122 -2.36 -12.87 -23.36
C LEU A 122 -2.72 -14.15 -22.62
N THR A 123 -3.49 -15.03 -23.28
CA THR A 123 -3.65 -16.42 -22.86
C THR A 123 -2.31 -17.13 -23.03
N TRP A 124 -1.59 -17.28 -21.93
CA TRP A 124 -0.38 -18.10 -21.87
C TRP A 124 -0.76 -19.57 -21.79
N PHE A 125 0.01 -20.42 -22.46
CA PHE A 125 -0.12 -21.87 -22.37
C PHE A 125 1.08 -22.42 -21.64
N CYS A 126 0.85 -23.38 -20.76
CA CYS A 126 1.95 -24.07 -20.10
C CYS A 126 2.57 -25.05 -21.10
N ASP A 127 3.84 -24.83 -21.42
CA ASP A 127 4.58 -25.69 -22.33
C ASP A 127 4.90 -27.05 -21.71
N ALA A 128 4.86 -27.16 -20.38
CA ALA A 128 5.00 -28.42 -19.66
C ALA A 128 3.64 -29.13 -19.50
N GLY A 129 3.63 -30.46 -19.60
CA GLY A 129 2.48 -31.26 -19.16
C GLY A 129 1.22 -31.25 -20.04
N GLY A 130 1.36 -30.99 -21.34
CA GLY A 130 0.22 -31.08 -22.27
C GLY A 130 -0.66 -29.84 -22.30
N ALA A 131 -0.07 -28.69 -22.68
CA ALA A 131 -0.74 -27.48 -23.18
C ALA A 131 -2.10 -27.19 -22.52
N HIS A 132 -2.11 -27.00 -21.21
CA HIS A 132 -3.27 -26.42 -20.55
C HIS A 132 -3.18 -24.89 -20.65
N SER A 133 -4.34 -24.24 -20.80
CA SER A 133 -4.42 -22.79 -20.64
C SER A 133 -4.04 -22.47 -19.21
N ILE A 134 -3.10 -21.55 -19.05
CA ILE A 134 -2.75 -21.04 -17.74
C ILE A 134 -3.89 -20.10 -17.34
N GLU A 135 -4.68 -20.52 -16.35
CA GLU A 135 -5.68 -19.62 -15.75
C GLU A 135 -4.96 -18.42 -15.13
N VAL A 136 -5.70 -17.31 -15.00
CA VAL A 136 -5.17 -15.97 -14.69
C VAL A 136 -4.37 -15.90 -13.37
N ASP A 137 -4.45 -16.94 -12.53
CA ASP A 137 -3.90 -16.98 -11.17
C ASP A 137 -2.73 -17.98 -11.00
N CYS A 138 -2.17 -18.51 -12.09
CA CYS A 138 -0.99 -19.37 -12.03
C CYS A 138 0.31 -18.59 -12.23
N ASP A 139 1.21 -18.69 -11.25
CA ASP A 139 2.59 -18.19 -11.34
C ASP A 139 3.31 -18.75 -12.58
N LEU A 140 3.82 -17.84 -13.42
CA LEU A 140 4.54 -18.16 -14.65
C LEU A 140 6.05 -18.19 -14.43
N TRP A 141 6.70 -19.21 -14.99
CA TRP A 141 8.14 -19.34 -15.06
C TRP A 141 8.60 -19.35 -16.51
N PHE A 142 9.56 -18.50 -16.83
CA PHE A 142 10.12 -18.35 -18.17
C PHE A 142 11.53 -18.93 -18.22
N CYS A 143 11.97 -19.36 -19.40
CA CYS A 143 13.39 -19.56 -19.67
C CYS A 143 14.16 -18.25 -19.41
N SER A 144 15.12 -18.27 -18.48
CA SER A 144 15.84 -17.06 -18.08
C SER A 144 16.59 -16.39 -19.23
N GLU A 145 17.17 -17.17 -20.13
CA GLU A 145 17.93 -16.64 -21.27
C GLU A 145 17.01 -15.95 -22.29
N CYS A 146 15.83 -16.54 -22.57
CA CYS A 146 14.83 -15.94 -23.46
C CYS A 146 14.20 -14.69 -22.85
N TYR A 147 13.94 -14.70 -21.54
CA TYR A 147 13.42 -13.55 -20.82
C TYR A 147 14.41 -12.37 -20.86
N GLU A 148 15.69 -12.61 -20.52
CA GLU A 148 16.75 -11.60 -20.60
C GLU A 148 16.96 -11.04 -22.01
N GLN A 149 16.77 -11.87 -23.04
CA GLN A 149 16.84 -11.43 -24.43
C GLN A 149 15.64 -10.54 -24.79
N ALA A 150 14.42 -10.96 -24.40
CA ALA A 150 13.22 -10.20 -24.66
C ALA A 150 13.25 -8.81 -24.00
N GLU A 151 13.81 -8.69 -22.79
CA GLU A 151 13.96 -7.40 -22.10
C GLU A 151 14.83 -6.38 -22.86
N ARG A 152 15.68 -6.82 -23.79
CA ARG A 152 16.54 -5.94 -24.60
C ARG A 152 15.87 -5.44 -25.88
N LEU A 153 14.68 -5.95 -26.20
CA LEU A 153 13.97 -5.66 -27.45
C LEU A 153 12.94 -4.54 -27.26
N GLU A 154 12.48 -3.97 -28.37
CA GLU A 154 11.35 -3.04 -28.37
C GLU A 154 10.06 -3.78 -27.98
N GLU A 155 9.06 -3.08 -27.42
CA GLU A 155 7.85 -3.67 -26.82
C GLU A 155 7.16 -4.73 -27.70
N LYS A 156 7.00 -4.43 -28.99
CA LYS A 156 6.36 -5.35 -29.95
C LYS A 156 7.20 -6.60 -30.24
N GLU A 157 8.52 -6.46 -30.25
CA GLU A 157 9.45 -7.58 -30.47
C GLU A 157 9.58 -8.41 -29.19
N ARG A 158 9.65 -7.75 -28.03
CA ARG A 158 9.62 -8.37 -26.70
C ARG A 158 8.40 -9.25 -26.51
N GLU A 159 7.20 -8.77 -26.84
CA GLU A 159 5.97 -9.57 -26.74
C GLU A 159 6.06 -10.85 -27.59
N ASN A 160 6.52 -10.73 -28.84
CA ASN A 160 6.68 -11.90 -29.71
C ASN A 160 7.74 -12.87 -29.17
N THR A 161 8.88 -12.36 -28.69
CA THR A 161 9.94 -13.20 -28.11
C THR A 161 9.48 -13.90 -26.83
N LEU A 162 8.67 -13.24 -25.99
CA LEU A 162 8.10 -13.87 -24.79
C LEU A 162 7.04 -14.93 -25.17
N LEU A 163 6.21 -14.68 -26.17
CA LEU A 163 5.24 -15.65 -26.70
C LEU A 163 5.90 -16.91 -27.27
N ASP A 164 7.09 -16.76 -27.86
CA ASP A 164 7.88 -17.88 -28.39
C ASP A 164 8.82 -18.52 -27.35
N SER A 165 8.92 -17.93 -26.15
CA SER A 165 9.76 -18.44 -25.08
C SER A 165 9.11 -19.62 -24.36
N PHE A 166 9.93 -20.48 -23.77
CA PHE A 166 9.41 -21.58 -22.95
C PHE A 166 8.80 -21.03 -21.66
N VAL A 167 7.52 -21.31 -21.43
CA VAL A 167 6.76 -20.90 -20.25
C VAL A 167 6.17 -22.12 -19.54
N THR A 168 6.34 -22.21 -18.23
CA THR A 168 5.71 -23.26 -17.42
C THR A 168 5.07 -22.68 -16.17
N CYS A 169 3.93 -23.25 -15.74
CA CYS A 169 3.33 -22.89 -14.47
C CYS A 169 4.09 -23.53 -13.29
N THR A 170 3.94 -22.98 -12.08
CA THR A 170 4.56 -23.53 -10.86
C THR A 170 4.26 -25.01 -10.66
N ASN A 171 3.00 -25.44 -10.86
CA ASN A 171 2.59 -26.84 -10.69
C ASN A 171 3.37 -27.80 -11.61
N CYS A 172 3.48 -27.48 -12.90
CA CYS A 172 4.21 -28.32 -13.84
C CYS A 172 5.73 -28.27 -13.66
N LYS A 173 6.25 -27.13 -13.19
CA LYS A 173 7.66 -27.01 -12.81
C LYS A 173 8.01 -27.98 -11.68
N GLU A 174 7.18 -28.02 -10.64
CA GLU A 174 7.40 -28.87 -9.45
C GLU A 174 7.21 -30.35 -9.73
N GLN A 175 6.25 -30.71 -10.58
CA GLN A 175 5.99 -32.09 -10.99
C GLN A 175 7.11 -32.69 -11.88
N SER A 176 8.20 -31.96 -12.11
CA SER A 176 9.37 -32.41 -12.88
C SER A 176 9.04 -32.82 -14.33
N GLU A 177 7.93 -32.34 -14.89
CA GLU A 177 7.54 -32.59 -16.28
C GLU A 177 8.28 -31.68 -17.29
N THR A 178 9.32 -30.98 -16.84
CA THR A 178 9.98 -29.91 -17.58
C THR A 178 11.08 -30.39 -18.54
N GLU A 179 11.15 -31.68 -18.91
CA GLU A 179 12.17 -32.21 -19.83
C GLU A 179 12.18 -31.57 -21.24
N ARG A 180 11.25 -30.66 -21.53
CA ARG A 180 11.26 -29.89 -22.78
C ARG A 180 12.37 -28.84 -22.78
N THR A 181 13.11 -28.81 -23.88
CA THR A 181 14.04 -27.73 -24.21
C THR A 181 13.27 -26.59 -24.88
N CYS A 182 13.67 -25.36 -24.59
CA CYS A 182 13.18 -24.19 -25.31
C CYS A 182 13.53 -24.32 -26.81
N SER A 183 12.73 -23.68 -27.68
CA SER A 183 12.87 -23.67 -29.15
C SER A 183 14.28 -23.33 -29.65
N GLU A 184 15.04 -22.56 -28.88
CA GLU A 184 16.43 -22.18 -29.19
C GLU A 184 17.51 -23.17 -28.67
N ASN A 185 17.14 -24.40 -28.29
CA ASN A 185 18.02 -25.41 -27.67
C ASN A 185 18.55 -25.04 -26.27
N HIS A 186 17.99 -24.03 -25.60
CA HIS A 186 18.26 -23.82 -24.18
C HIS A 186 17.72 -25.02 -23.39
N LYS A 187 18.55 -25.59 -22.50
CA LYS A 187 18.11 -26.60 -21.52
C LYS A 187 17.22 -25.91 -20.48
N ALA A 188 15.96 -25.71 -20.83
CA ALA A 188 14.98 -24.94 -20.06
C ALA A 188 14.84 -25.43 -18.61
N THR A 189 15.07 -26.72 -18.35
CA THR A 189 15.02 -27.32 -17.00
C THR A 189 15.93 -26.66 -15.97
N THR A 190 17.04 -26.05 -16.37
CA THR A 190 18.07 -25.62 -15.40
C THR A 190 18.06 -24.12 -15.07
N ARG A 191 17.36 -23.30 -15.84
CA ARG A 191 17.33 -21.84 -15.66
C ARG A 191 15.96 -21.28 -16.00
N LEU A 192 14.99 -21.60 -15.14
CA LEU A 192 13.71 -20.94 -15.14
C LEU A 192 13.77 -19.76 -14.17
N CYS A 193 13.34 -18.58 -14.62
CA CYS A 193 13.13 -17.42 -13.76
C CYS A 193 11.65 -17.07 -13.70
N ARG A 194 11.24 -16.46 -12.60
CA ARG A 194 10.04 -15.63 -12.62
C ARG A 194 10.40 -14.34 -13.35
N PRO A 195 9.49 -13.78 -14.17
CA PRO A 195 9.70 -12.49 -14.81
C PRO A 195 9.73 -11.35 -13.78
N TYR A 196 9.22 -11.61 -12.57
CA TYR A 196 9.12 -10.68 -11.47
C TYR A 196 9.98 -11.14 -10.28
N ASN A 197 10.72 -10.21 -9.69
CA ASN A 197 11.42 -10.39 -8.41
C ASN A 197 10.55 -9.99 -7.19
N TYR A 198 9.29 -9.64 -7.43
CA TYR A 198 8.29 -9.29 -6.43
C TYR A 198 7.12 -10.28 -6.51
N ALA A 199 6.44 -10.50 -5.39
CA ALA A 199 5.19 -11.25 -5.37
C ALA A 199 4.08 -10.31 -5.87
N GLN A 200 3.44 -10.68 -6.98
CA GLN A 200 2.22 -10.03 -7.41
C GLN A 200 1.07 -10.64 -6.61
N TYR A 201 0.42 -9.81 -5.81
CA TYR A 201 -0.77 -10.22 -5.10
C TYR A 201 -1.98 -9.53 -5.74
N ASP A 202 -2.97 -10.31 -6.14
CA ASP A 202 -4.29 -9.75 -6.44
C ASP A 202 -4.88 -9.26 -5.12
N LEU A 203 -5.05 -7.94 -5.00
CA LEU A 203 -5.62 -7.33 -3.80
C LEU A 203 -7.03 -7.85 -3.55
N ASP A 204 -7.80 -8.17 -4.59
CA ASP A 204 -9.16 -8.69 -4.45
C ASP A 204 -9.15 -10.15 -3.97
N GLU A 205 -8.13 -10.93 -4.34
CA GLU A 205 -7.93 -12.30 -3.87
C GLU A 205 -7.42 -12.33 -2.43
N ILE A 206 -6.47 -11.46 -2.11
CA ILE A 206 -6.00 -11.22 -0.74
C ILE A 206 -7.16 -10.76 0.15
N MET A 207 -7.94 -9.78 -0.30
CA MET A 207 -9.06 -9.21 0.46
C MET A 207 -10.32 -10.10 0.43
N GLY A 208 -10.30 -11.20 -0.33
CA GLY A 208 -11.38 -12.18 -0.41
C GLY A 208 -11.38 -13.19 0.73
N ARG A 209 -11.89 -14.41 0.46
CA ARG A 209 -12.07 -15.47 1.48
C ARG A 209 -10.78 -15.90 2.19
N ALA A 210 -9.63 -15.65 1.59
CA ALA A 210 -8.32 -15.96 2.17
C ALA A 210 -8.00 -15.13 3.42
N TRP A 211 -8.64 -13.98 3.62
CA TRP A 211 -8.37 -13.11 4.78
C TRP A 211 -9.01 -13.61 6.09
N GLU A 212 -10.02 -14.48 6.02
CA GLU A 212 -10.79 -14.95 7.19
C GLU A 212 -10.27 -16.29 7.78
N GLU A 213 -9.65 -17.15 6.96
CA GLU A 213 -9.33 -18.53 7.35
C GLU A 213 -7.83 -18.78 7.64
N GLU A 214 -6.91 -18.06 6.98
CA GLU A 214 -5.46 -18.15 7.23
C GLU A 214 -4.80 -16.77 7.23
N PRO A 215 -3.70 -16.57 7.97
CA PRO A 215 -2.93 -15.34 7.85
C PRO A 215 -2.46 -15.22 6.40
N SER A 216 -2.95 -14.19 5.71
CA SER A 216 -2.67 -14.02 4.28
C SER A 216 -1.16 -14.10 4.01
N GLY A 217 -0.78 -14.57 2.82
CA GLY A 217 0.62 -14.72 2.44
C GLY A 217 1.45 -13.46 2.72
N PHE A 218 0.82 -12.28 2.61
CA PHE A 218 1.38 -10.99 3.01
C PHE A 218 1.79 -10.90 4.49
N ALA A 219 0.90 -11.25 5.42
CA ALA A 219 1.15 -11.17 6.85
C ALA A 219 2.24 -12.15 7.26
N LEU A 220 2.14 -13.38 6.77
CA LEU A 220 3.12 -14.41 7.04
C LEU A 220 4.49 -14.03 6.47
N TRP A 221 4.56 -13.54 5.24
CA TRP A 221 5.80 -13.07 4.62
C TRP A 221 6.46 -11.96 5.44
N THR A 222 5.68 -10.96 5.86
CA THR A 222 6.16 -9.81 6.65
C THR A 222 6.80 -10.27 7.95
N ILE A 223 6.13 -11.16 8.68
CA ILE A 223 6.62 -11.65 9.96
C ILE A 223 7.83 -12.57 9.77
N GLN A 224 7.80 -13.47 8.78
CA GLN A 224 8.90 -14.40 8.56
C GLN A 224 10.21 -13.70 8.16
N HIS A 225 10.10 -12.57 7.46
CA HIS A 225 11.26 -11.75 7.08
C HIS A 225 11.94 -11.07 8.27
N GLU A 226 11.24 -10.86 9.38
CA GLU A 226 11.82 -10.26 10.59
C GLU A 226 12.16 -11.30 11.65
N HIS A 227 11.30 -12.30 11.81
CA HIS A 227 11.34 -13.21 12.96
C HIS A 227 11.74 -14.63 12.62
N GLY A 228 12.06 -14.92 11.36
CA GLY A 228 12.47 -16.22 10.87
C GLY A 228 11.31 -17.09 10.42
N LEU A 229 11.62 -18.30 9.95
CA LEU A 229 10.63 -19.16 9.31
C LEU A 229 9.59 -19.73 10.31
N ILE A 230 8.36 -19.23 10.22
CA ILE A 230 7.25 -19.56 11.15
C ILE A 230 6.36 -20.68 10.59
N SER A 231 6.02 -20.66 9.30
CA SER A 231 5.24 -21.72 8.67
C SER A 231 5.93 -22.28 7.44
N ARG A 232 6.31 -23.55 7.49
CA ARG A 232 6.93 -24.26 6.35
C ARG A 232 5.95 -24.58 5.22
N ALA A 233 4.68 -24.80 5.55
CA ALA A 233 3.65 -25.28 4.62
C ALA A 233 3.32 -24.28 3.52
N THR A 234 3.54 -22.99 3.76
CA THR A 234 3.31 -21.90 2.80
C THR A 234 4.61 -21.26 2.33
N SER A 235 5.68 -21.30 3.14
CA SER A 235 6.91 -20.58 2.80
C SER A 235 7.76 -21.23 1.71
N GLN A 236 7.81 -22.56 1.67
CA GLN A 236 8.76 -23.29 0.83
C GLN A 236 8.26 -23.38 -0.62
N ASP A 237 6.94 -23.44 -0.78
CA ASP A 237 6.26 -23.48 -2.07
C ASP A 237 6.19 -22.07 -2.69
N LEU A 238 5.98 -21.02 -1.89
CA LEU A 238 5.90 -19.64 -2.38
C LEU A 238 7.28 -19.00 -2.60
N TRP A 239 8.28 -19.34 -1.76
CA TRP A 239 9.62 -18.72 -1.78
C TRP A 239 10.77 -19.74 -1.58
N PRO A 240 11.01 -20.65 -2.55
CA PRO A 240 11.95 -21.76 -2.41
C PRO A 240 13.43 -21.35 -2.26
N ASN A 241 13.78 -20.07 -2.48
CA ASN A 241 15.15 -19.56 -2.47
C ASN A 241 15.40 -18.42 -1.47
N THR A 242 14.48 -18.18 -0.52
CA THR A 242 14.66 -17.12 0.48
C THR A 242 15.50 -17.62 1.64
N GLU A 243 16.62 -16.95 1.90
CA GLU A 243 17.36 -17.09 3.15
C GLU A 243 16.58 -16.37 4.26
N TRP A 244 15.90 -17.13 5.10
CA TRP A 244 15.18 -16.59 6.25
C TRP A 244 16.14 -16.22 7.38
N PRO A 245 15.88 -15.13 8.13
CA PRO A 245 16.67 -14.83 9.32
C PRO A 245 16.50 -15.94 10.38
N PRO A 246 17.41 -16.00 11.37
CA PRO A 246 17.26 -16.94 12.48
C PRO A 246 15.94 -16.71 13.22
N LEU A 247 15.32 -17.82 13.65
CA LEU A 247 14.07 -17.77 14.39
C LEU A 247 14.27 -17.02 15.71
N THR A 248 13.50 -15.94 15.90
CA THR A 248 13.55 -15.11 17.11
C THR A 248 12.59 -15.66 18.18
N PRO A 249 12.72 -15.26 19.47
CA PRO A 249 11.76 -15.65 20.51
C PRO A 249 10.31 -15.23 20.21
N VAL A 250 10.13 -14.09 19.51
CA VAL A 250 8.81 -13.65 19.03
C VAL A 250 8.31 -14.60 17.94
N GLY A 251 9.18 -14.97 17.00
CA GLY A 251 8.89 -15.98 15.98
C GLY A 251 8.46 -17.33 16.58
N GLU A 252 9.19 -17.84 17.57
CA GLU A 252 8.82 -19.06 18.30
C GLU A 252 7.44 -18.95 18.96
N SER A 253 7.15 -17.78 19.55
CA SER A 253 5.87 -17.53 20.19
C SER A 253 4.73 -17.46 19.16
N LEU A 254 4.99 -16.91 17.98
CA LEU A 254 4.02 -16.82 16.89
C LEU A 254 3.73 -18.19 16.26
N ILE A 255 4.72 -19.09 16.17
CA ILE A 255 4.49 -20.49 15.79
C ILE A 255 3.46 -21.14 16.72
N ALA A 256 3.55 -20.87 18.03
CA ALA A 256 2.62 -21.40 19.02
C ALA A 256 1.25 -20.69 19.01
N ASP A 257 1.20 -19.41 18.63
CA ASP A 257 0.02 -18.57 18.73
C ASP A 257 -0.06 -17.51 17.61
N MET A 258 -0.50 -17.94 16.43
CA MET A 258 -0.77 -17.07 15.28
C MET A 258 -2.02 -16.19 15.46
N LYS A 259 -2.75 -16.33 16.58
CA LYS A 259 -3.99 -15.58 16.80
C LYS A 259 -3.77 -14.07 16.76
N VAL A 260 -2.62 -13.61 17.25
CA VAL A 260 -2.25 -12.19 17.22
C VAL A 260 -2.22 -11.66 15.79
N VAL A 261 -1.62 -12.41 14.86
CA VAL A 261 -1.53 -12.05 13.44
C VAL A 261 -2.92 -12.03 12.83
N ASN A 262 -3.70 -13.09 13.07
CA ASN A 262 -5.07 -13.19 12.55
C ASN A 262 -5.96 -12.07 13.10
N ASP A 263 -5.80 -11.70 14.36
CA ASP A 263 -6.51 -10.57 14.96
C ASP A 263 -6.12 -9.26 14.26
N ILE A 264 -4.82 -9.00 14.02
CA ILE A 264 -4.39 -7.80 13.25
C ILE A 264 -5.06 -7.78 11.88
N MET A 265 -5.02 -8.89 11.16
CA MET A 265 -5.61 -8.98 9.81
C MET A 265 -7.12 -8.72 9.86
N ARG A 266 -7.83 -9.37 10.79
CA ARG A 266 -9.26 -9.18 10.99
C ARG A 266 -9.63 -7.74 11.32
N HIS A 267 -8.91 -7.09 12.24
CA HIS A 267 -9.16 -5.68 12.60
C HIS A 267 -8.78 -4.70 11.49
N SER A 268 -7.97 -5.14 10.52
CA SER A 268 -7.58 -4.28 9.40
C SER A 268 -8.62 -4.24 8.30
N GLU A 269 -9.65 -5.11 8.32
CA GLU A 269 -10.77 -5.10 7.36
C GLU A 269 -10.32 -5.03 5.87
N GLY A 270 -9.26 -5.76 5.52
CA GLY A 270 -8.68 -5.74 4.17
C GLY A 270 -7.79 -4.53 3.85
N ASN A 271 -7.69 -3.54 4.75
CA ASN A 271 -6.77 -2.42 4.61
C ASN A 271 -5.33 -2.85 4.90
N LEU A 272 -4.58 -3.12 3.83
CA LEU A 272 -3.17 -3.51 3.90
C LEU A 272 -2.28 -2.52 4.67
N SER A 273 -2.59 -1.22 4.63
CA SER A 273 -1.80 -0.23 5.38
C SER A 273 -1.99 -0.40 6.88
N LEU A 274 -3.22 -0.63 7.33
CA LEU A 274 -3.52 -0.91 8.73
C LEU A 274 -2.95 -2.27 9.17
N ALA A 275 -3.08 -3.28 8.31
CA ALA A 275 -2.49 -4.59 8.55
C ALA A 275 -0.97 -4.47 8.72
N LYS A 276 -0.30 -3.76 7.80
CA LYS A 276 1.14 -3.54 7.88
C LYS A 276 1.56 -2.79 9.14
N LEU A 277 0.82 -1.76 9.53
CA LEU A 277 1.10 -1.02 10.77
C LEU A 277 0.95 -1.92 12.01
N GLY A 278 -0.09 -2.76 12.05
CA GLY A 278 -0.27 -3.74 13.12
C GLY A 278 0.87 -4.77 13.16
N LEU A 279 1.25 -5.30 11.99
CA LEU A 279 2.36 -6.25 11.85
C LEU A 279 3.70 -5.62 12.22
N ASP A 280 3.95 -4.37 11.86
CA ASP A 280 5.17 -3.64 12.23
C ASP A 280 5.32 -3.47 13.74
N ASN A 281 4.20 -3.35 14.46
CA ASN A 281 4.21 -3.32 15.92
C ASN A 281 4.57 -4.69 16.51
N VAL A 282 4.17 -5.80 15.88
CA VAL A 282 4.61 -7.15 16.26
C VAL A 282 6.10 -7.31 15.97
N CYS A 283 6.54 -6.93 14.76
CA CYS A 283 7.92 -6.98 14.32
C CYS A 283 8.86 -6.17 15.25
N GLY A 284 8.41 -5.02 15.73
CA GLY A 284 9.15 -4.19 16.67
C GLY A 284 9.02 -4.57 18.15
N ALA A 285 8.21 -5.58 18.50
CA ALA A 285 8.01 -5.98 19.89
C ALA A 285 9.12 -6.90 20.38
N ASN A 286 9.52 -6.76 21.64
CA ASN A 286 10.48 -7.68 22.26
C ASN A 286 9.83 -9.02 22.68
N THR A 287 8.53 -9.00 22.95
CA THR A 287 7.72 -10.16 23.36
C THR A 287 6.27 -9.99 22.91
N LEU A 288 5.54 -11.08 22.66
CA LEU A 288 4.11 -11.00 22.32
C LEU A 288 3.25 -10.43 23.45
N ASP A 289 3.61 -10.65 24.72
CA ASP A 289 2.87 -10.09 25.85
C ASP A 289 3.02 -8.56 25.94
N SER A 290 4.20 -8.02 25.60
CA SER A 290 4.39 -6.57 25.50
C SER A 290 3.53 -5.95 24.39
N PHE A 291 3.28 -6.69 23.32
CA PHE A 291 2.38 -6.29 22.25
C PHE A 291 0.90 -6.33 22.70
N ARG A 292 0.48 -7.40 23.37
CA ARG A 292 -0.91 -7.56 23.86
C ARG A 292 -1.33 -6.48 24.86
N GLN A 293 -0.42 -6.03 25.72
CA GLN A 293 -0.72 -4.95 26.68
C GLN A 293 -1.01 -3.60 26.00
N ILE A 294 -0.59 -3.42 24.75
CA ILE A 294 -0.86 -2.21 23.96
C ILE A 294 -2.27 -2.26 23.36
N HIS A 295 -2.87 -3.45 23.21
CA HIS A 295 -4.15 -3.66 22.51
C HIS A 295 -5.41 -3.27 23.29
N ASP A 296 -5.32 -2.90 24.57
CA ASP A 296 -6.44 -2.26 25.29
C ASP A 296 -6.72 -0.84 24.77
N ARG A 297 -5.93 -0.34 23.80
CA ARG A 297 -6.05 0.96 23.17
C ARG A 297 -5.85 0.82 21.67
N LEU A 298 -6.40 1.76 20.92
CA LEU A 298 -6.13 1.84 19.49
C LEU A 298 -4.62 2.04 19.25
N PRO A 299 -4.04 1.37 18.23
CA PRO A 299 -2.65 1.59 17.87
C PRO A 299 -2.38 3.06 17.61
N ARG A 300 -1.23 3.56 18.08
CA ARG A 300 -0.89 5.00 17.98
C ARG A 300 -0.94 5.54 16.55
N ASP A 301 -0.67 4.69 15.57
CA ASP A 301 -0.70 5.08 14.17
C ASP A 301 -2.12 5.15 13.61
N VAL A 302 -3.05 4.30 14.08
CA VAL A 302 -4.50 4.40 13.81
C VAL A 302 -5.05 5.68 14.43
N VAL A 303 -4.69 5.97 15.70
CA VAL A 303 -5.05 7.23 16.36
C VAL A 303 -4.51 8.42 15.58
N SER A 304 -3.24 8.39 15.18
CA SER A 304 -2.63 9.46 14.38
C SER A 304 -3.28 9.64 13.01
N LEU A 305 -3.74 8.56 12.38
CA LEU A 305 -4.48 8.59 11.12
C LEU A 305 -5.83 9.30 11.33
N PHE A 306 -6.61 8.89 12.33
CA PHE A 306 -7.89 9.54 12.61
C PHE A 306 -7.73 10.99 13.10
N ASP A 307 -6.69 11.31 13.88
CA ASP A 307 -6.37 12.69 14.27
C ASP A 307 -6.14 13.56 13.03
N SER A 308 -5.39 13.04 12.05
CA SER A 308 -5.14 13.72 10.77
C SER A 308 -6.43 13.97 10.01
N GLN A 309 -7.29 12.95 9.90
CA GLN A 309 -8.56 13.05 9.16
C GLN A 309 -9.55 14.00 9.86
N VAL A 310 -9.69 13.90 11.19
CA VAL A 310 -10.52 14.81 11.99
C VAL A 310 -10.01 16.26 11.89
N ALA A 311 -8.69 16.46 11.93
CA ALA A 311 -8.10 17.79 11.72
C ALA A 311 -8.39 18.32 10.31
N SER A 312 -8.40 17.45 9.29
CA SER A 312 -8.80 17.82 7.93
C SER A 312 -10.26 18.26 7.86
N VAL A 313 -11.16 17.55 8.54
CA VAL A 313 -12.57 17.94 8.66
C VAL A 313 -12.71 19.30 9.36
N ALA A 314 -11.97 19.50 10.46
CA ALA A 314 -11.96 20.75 11.23
C ALA A 314 -11.37 21.94 10.45
N GLY A 315 -10.47 21.69 9.50
CA GLY A 315 -9.86 22.71 8.65
C GLY A 315 -10.76 23.26 7.53
N GLN A 316 -11.99 22.74 7.40
CA GLN A 316 -12.97 23.22 6.41
C GLN A 316 -13.60 24.57 6.82
N ALA A 317 -14.45 25.13 5.96
CA ALA A 317 -15.27 26.29 6.32
C ALA A 317 -16.07 26.02 7.60
N ALA A 318 -16.21 27.02 8.48
CA ALA A 318 -16.68 26.83 9.85
C ALA A 318 -18.02 26.08 9.97
N SER A 319 -18.98 26.38 9.08
CA SER A 319 -20.22 25.62 8.98
C SER A 319 -19.91 24.17 8.63
N VAL A 320 -19.36 23.90 7.45
CA VAL A 320 -19.05 22.54 6.95
C VAL A 320 -18.26 21.70 7.96
N ALA A 321 -17.26 22.30 8.62
CA ALA A 321 -16.50 21.65 9.69
C ALA A 321 -17.39 21.24 10.87
N LYS A 322 -18.25 22.15 11.36
CA LYS A 322 -19.19 21.86 12.45
C LYS A 322 -20.17 20.74 12.07
N LEU A 323 -20.69 20.70 10.83
CA LEU A 323 -21.56 19.61 10.37
C LEU A 323 -20.81 18.27 10.36
N GLY A 324 -19.67 18.22 9.68
CA GLY A 324 -18.88 17.00 9.54
C GLY A 324 -18.48 16.43 10.90
N LEU A 325 -17.96 17.28 11.79
CA LEU A 325 -17.55 16.85 13.12
C LEU A 325 -18.73 16.41 14.00
N SER A 326 -19.87 17.11 13.95
CA SER A 326 -21.06 16.74 14.72
C SER A 326 -21.64 15.42 14.21
N ALA A 327 -21.71 15.24 12.91
CA ALA A 327 -22.15 13.99 12.29
C ALA A 327 -21.22 12.83 12.66
N ILE A 328 -19.89 13.01 12.62
CA ILE A 328 -18.92 11.99 13.04
C ILE A 328 -19.16 11.61 14.51
N LYS A 329 -19.27 12.59 15.40
CA LYS A 329 -19.50 12.37 16.83
C LYS A 329 -20.81 11.64 17.10
N LEU A 330 -21.88 11.97 16.36
CA LEU A 330 -23.20 11.36 16.52
C LEU A 330 -23.24 9.93 15.97
N ALA A 331 -22.74 9.71 14.76
CA ALA A 331 -22.69 8.40 14.12
C ALA A 331 -21.81 7.41 14.90
N THR A 332 -20.78 7.89 15.59
CA THR A 332 -19.90 7.06 16.42
C THR A 332 -20.38 6.85 17.86
N ARG A 333 -21.56 7.36 18.25
CA ARG A 333 -22.16 7.01 19.57
C ARG A 333 -22.59 5.55 19.65
N GLN A 334 -22.91 4.94 18.51
CA GLN A 334 -23.31 3.54 18.40
C GLN A 334 -22.48 2.89 17.31
N ARG A 335 -22.06 1.63 17.51
CA ARG A 335 -21.24 0.92 16.53
C ARG A 335 -21.96 0.73 15.19
N SER A 336 -23.28 0.64 15.20
CA SER A 336 -24.13 0.50 14.00
C SER A 336 -24.42 1.81 13.27
N GLY A 337 -23.82 2.94 13.69
CA GLY A 337 -24.13 4.24 13.12
C GLY A 337 -25.40 4.90 13.70
N ILE A 338 -25.93 5.87 12.97
CA ILE A 338 -27.12 6.66 13.31
C ILE A 338 -28.07 6.76 12.11
N SER A 339 -29.37 6.72 12.34
CA SER A 339 -30.35 6.92 11.25
C SER A 339 -30.34 8.38 10.78
N MET A 340 -30.70 8.63 9.53
CA MET A 340 -30.80 10.00 9.02
C MET A 340 -31.85 10.84 9.72
N GLU A 341 -32.98 10.23 10.11
CA GLU A 341 -34.04 10.90 10.87
C GLU A 341 -33.54 11.34 12.26
N ASP A 342 -32.85 10.44 12.96
CA ASP A 342 -32.29 10.74 14.29
C ASP A 342 -31.16 11.77 14.20
N LEU A 343 -30.32 11.67 13.17
CA LEU A 343 -29.23 12.61 12.96
C LEU A 343 -29.77 14.02 12.70
N GLN A 344 -30.77 14.16 11.82
CA GLN A 344 -31.44 15.44 11.58
C GLN A 344 -32.07 15.98 12.86
N ALA A 345 -32.81 15.15 13.60
CA ALA A 345 -33.42 15.56 14.87
C ALA A 345 -32.40 16.05 15.92
N MET A 346 -31.18 15.50 15.91
CA MET A 346 -30.09 15.93 16.80
C MET A 346 -29.31 17.15 16.29
N LEU A 347 -29.31 17.40 14.97
CA LEU A 347 -28.66 18.56 14.36
C LEU A 347 -29.59 19.78 14.27
N ASP A 348 -30.90 19.59 14.23
CA ASP A 348 -31.94 20.63 14.19
C ASP A 348 -31.80 21.70 15.29
N PRO A 349 -31.55 21.35 16.57
CA PRO A 349 -31.37 22.33 17.65
C PRO A 349 -30.15 23.24 17.46
N LEU A 350 -29.22 22.89 16.57
CA LEU A 350 -27.97 23.63 16.33
C LEU A 350 -28.13 24.74 15.27
N GLU A 351 -29.37 25.11 14.93
CA GLU A 351 -29.79 26.15 13.97
C GLU A 351 -29.34 25.95 12.51
N TRP A 352 -28.93 24.72 12.16
CA TRP A 352 -28.45 24.38 10.81
C TRP A 352 -29.49 24.60 9.70
N ASN A 353 -30.76 24.29 9.98
CA ASN A 353 -31.84 24.38 9.00
C ASN A 353 -32.19 25.81 8.57
N ASN A 354 -31.80 26.83 9.35
CA ASN A 354 -32.16 28.21 9.04
C ASN A 354 -31.30 28.81 7.90
N GLU A 355 -30.14 28.24 7.61
CA GLU A 355 -29.22 28.73 6.57
C GLU A 355 -29.15 27.83 5.32
N VAL A 356 -29.32 26.51 5.46
CA VAL A 356 -28.94 25.55 4.40
C VAL A 356 -30.12 24.73 3.85
N GLY A 357 -31.29 24.77 4.49
CA GLY A 357 -32.42 23.90 4.12
C GLY A 357 -32.24 22.47 4.65
N PRO A 358 -33.08 21.49 4.22
CA PRO A 358 -32.99 20.12 4.71
C PRO A 358 -31.66 19.48 4.32
N LEU A 359 -30.93 18.97 5.31
CA LEU A 359 -29.61 18.34 5.16
C LEU A 359 -29.68 17.10 4.27
N ASP A 360 -28.88 17.09 3.20
CA ASP A 360 -28.71 15.93 2.31
C ASP A 360 -27.62 14.98 2.85
N VAL A 361 -27.84 13.67 2.71
CA VAL A 361 -26.88 12.62 3.07
C VAL A 361 -25.52 12.88 2.40
N GLN A 362 -25.54 13.27 1.13
CA GLN A 362 -24.32 13.52 0.36
C GLN A 362 -23.53 14.72 0.90
N GLU A 363 -24.20 15.75 1.42
CA GLU A 363 -23.55 16.89 2.06
C GLU A 363 -22.86 16.47 3.36
N ILE A 364 -23.50 15.62 4.16
CA ILE A 364 -22.92 15.09 5.40
C ILE A 364 -21.70 14.21 5.10
N LEU A 365 -21.82 13.30 4.13
CA LEU A 365 -20.72 12.46 3.69
C LEU A 365 -19.54 13.30 3.18
N HIS A 366 -19.82 14.32 2.36
CA HIS A 366 -18.80 15.24 1.87
C HIS A 366 -18.13 16.02 3.01
N ALA A 367 -18.92 16.55 3.95
CA ALA A 367 -18.44 17.30 5.11
C ALA A 367 -17.56 16.42 6.02
N SER A 368 -17.87 15.12 6.13
CA SER A 368 -17.11 14.16 6.93
C SER A 368 -15.79 13.69 6.30
N LYS A 369 -15.50 14.08 5.04
CA LYS A 369 -14.29 13.69 4.28
C LYS A 369 -14.08 12.17 4.19
N GLY A 370 -15.17 11.39 4.14
CA GLY A 370 -15.09 9.94 3.99
C GLY A 370 -14.79 9.19 5.30
N LEU A 371 -14.87 9.86 6.46
CA LEU A 371 -14.88 9.17 7.76
C LEU A 371 -16.20 8.47 8.04
N LEU A 372 -17.27 8.87 7.36
CA LEU A 372 -18.57 8.21 7.39
C LEU A 372 -18.89 7.60 6.03
N LYS A 373 -19.74 6.57 6.05
CA LYS A 373 -20.37 5.97 4.88
C LYS A 373 -21.85 5.75 5.12
N GLU A 374 -22.60 5.64 4.04
CA GLU A 374 -23.98 5.18 4.08
C GLU A 374 -23.97 3.64 4.17
N SER A 375 -24.83 3.09 5.03
CA SER A 375 -25.01 1.65 5.17
C SER A 375 -25.52 1.04 3.86
N ALA A 376 -25.30 -0.26 3.66
CA ALA A 376 -25.68 -0.94 2.42
C ALA A 376 -27.20 -0.88 2.11
N ASP A 377 -28.03 -0.71 3.13
CA ASP A 377 -29.49 -0.55 2.99
C ASP A 377 -29.95 0.92 2.90
N GLY A 378 -29.03 1.89 2.94
CA GLY A 378 -29.31 3.31 2.83
C GLY A 378 -29.97 3.94 4.06
N ARG A 379 -30.03 3.23 5.19
CA ARG A 379 -30.81 3.66 6.36
C ARG A 379 -29.99 4.39 7.41
N PHE A 380 -28.70 4.10 7.48
CA PHE A 380 -27.81 4.60 8.52
C PHE A 380 -26.59 5.29 7.91
N LEU A 381 -26.11 6.29 8.62
CA LEU A 381 -24.75 6.78 8.49
C LEU A 381 -23.90 6.10 9.55
N GLU A 382 -22.92 5.34 9.11
CA GLU A 382 -22.00 4.59 9.95
C GLU A 382 -20.56 5.04 9.74
N ALA A 383 -19.68 4.65 10.67
CA ALA A 383 -18.26 4.86 10.49
C ALA A 383 -17.77 4.14 9.23
N TYR A 384 -16.87 4.78 8.48
CA TYR A 384 -16.26 4.12 7.33
C TYR A 384 -15.47 2.87 7.74
N HIS A 385 -14.78 2.94 8.89
CA HIS A 385 -13.96 1.89 9.49
C HIS A 385 -14.36 1.67 10.96
N ASP A 386 -14.40 0.41 11.41
CA ASP A 386 -14.87 0.05 12.76
C ASP A 386 -14.09 0.73 13.88
N ASP A 387 -12.77 0.90 13.72
CA ASP A 387 -11.90 1.57 14.70
C ASP A 387 -12.25 3.05 14.95
N LEU A 388 -13.06 3.69 14.10
CA LEU A 388 -13.48 5.08 14.36
C LEU A 388 -14.41 5.16 15.58
N PHE A 389 -15.19 4.10 15.87
CA PHE A 389 -16.04 4.03 17.06
C PHE A 389 -15.25 4.09 18.38
N PRO A 390 -14.30 3.17 18.66
CA PRO A 390 -13.45 3.27 19.86
C PRO A 390 -12.63 4.56 19.86
N TYR A 391 -12.18 5.04 18.70
CA TYR A 391 -11.45 6.31 18.59
C TYR A 391 -12.26 7.51 19.14
N ALA A 392 -13.52 7.62 18.72
CA ALA A 392 -14.38 8.72 19.14
C ALA A 392 -14.88 8.56 20.59
N THR A 393 -15.16 7.32 21.03
CA THR A 393 -15.75 7.05 22.36
C THR A 393 -14.73 7.05 23.51
N GLU A 394 -13.51 6.59 23.26
CA GLU A 394 -12.42 6.59 24.25
C GLU A 394 -11.68 7.93 24.35
N ARG A 395 -12.19 8.97 23.67
CA ARG A 395 -11.73 10.37 23.79
C ARG A 395 -10.26 10.56 23.39
N TYR A 396 -9.85 9.92 22.30
CA TYR A 396 -8.50 10.15 21.75
C TYR A 396 -8.32 11.57 21.20
N ASN A 397 -9.41 12.29 20.90
CA ASN A 397 -9.37 13.59 20.23
C ASN A 397 -10.22 14.67 20.94
N GLU A 398 -9.55 15.72 21.43
CA GLU A 398 -10.18 16.83 22.16
C GLU A 398 -11.15 17.64 21.30
N VAL A 399 -10.95 17.71 19.98
CA VAL A 399 -11.84 18.47 19.07
C VAL A 399 -13.22 17.83 19.06
N LEU A 400 -13.30 16.50 18.89
CA LEU A 400 -14.57 15.79 18.99
C LEU A 400 -15.17 15.90 20.39
N GLU A 401 -14.36 15.83 21.44
CA GLU A 401 -14.85 15.96 22.82
C GLU A 401 -15.49 17.33 23.08
N SER A 402 -14.84 18.41 22.63
CA SER A 402 -15.24 19.80 22.85
C SER A 402 -16.53 20.24 22.16
N LEU A 403 -17.06 19.45 21.23
CA LEU A 403 -18.32 19.75 20.55
C LEU A 403 -19.49 19.59 21.52
N GLU A 404 -20.11 20.69 21.91
CA GLU A 404 -21.42 20.69 22.55
C GLU A 404 -22.46 20.30 21.49
N ILE A 405 -23.02 19.09 21.61
CA ILE A 405 -24.14 18.59 20.81
C ILE A 405 -25.35 18.46 21.70
#